data_AF-A0A7X8JY42-F1
#
_entry.id   AF-A0A7X8JY42-F1
#
_cell.length_a   1.000
_cell.length_b   1.000
_cell.length_c   1.000
_cell.angle_alpha   90.00
_cell.angle_beta   90.00
_cell.angle_gamma   90.00
#
_symmetry.space_group_name_H-M   'P 1'
#
loop_
_entity.id
_entity.type
_entity.pdbx_description
1 polymer ?
#
loop_
_entity_poly.entity_id
_entity_poly.type
_entity_poly.pdbx_seq_one_letter_code
_entity_poly.pdbx_strand_id
1 'polypeptide(L)'
;MKKMLKNKKGFSLIELLIVIAIMGVLAVIAFSMFSGVVSNSRKKADRTQGGNIQKALVAYIVDTGDAYLESLVCPTTIDKKANQDDPDNGAVIKAAAHTWEDVCIALQCYQKVGEEIYEPFLNPKNGATPSSADFKVQWTGHEGYTIEVFPERMNATVVPVESGAKLIIPDRP
;
A
#
# COMPACT_ATOMS: atom_id res chain seq x y z
N MET A 1 52.43 22.37 -45.96
CA MET A 1 51.38 21.82 -45.08
C MET A 1 50.94 22.89 -44.09
N LYS A 2 49.73 23.46 -44.24
CA LYS A 2 49.23 24.56 -43.40
C LYS A 2 48.60 23.95 -42.12
N LYS A 3 49.27 24.05 -40.97
CA LYS A 3 48.71 23.62 -39.68
C LYS A 3 47.60 24.59 -39.26
N MET A 4 46.36 24.13 -39.32
CA MET A 4 45.21 24.84 -38.78
C MET A 4 45.26 24.75 -37.24
N LEU A 5 45.67 25.82 -36.58
CA LEU A 5 45.51 25.98 -35.12
C LEU A 5 44.02 26.13 -34.82
N LYS A 6 43.40 25.07 -34.30
CA LYS A 6 42.02 25.10 -33.82
C LYS A 6 41.95 26.02 -32.59
N ASN A 7 41.33 27.19 -32.73
CA ASN A 7 41.00 28.06 -31.61
C ASN A 7 40.06 27.31 -30.65
N LYS A 8 40.60 26.82 -29.53
CA LYS A 8 39.78 26.38 -28.40
C LYS A 8 39.33 27.63 -27.66
N LYS A 9 38.15 28.16 -28.01
CA LYS A 9 37.47 29.15 -27.18
C LYS A 9 37.09 28.45 -25.88
N GLY A 10 37.87 28.68 -24.81
CA GLY A 10 37.56 28.21 -23.46
C GLY A 10 36.38 28.99 -22.90
N PHE A 11 35.52 28.30 -22.15
CA PHE A 11 34.40 28.90 -21.43
C PHE A 11 34.92 29.90 -20.40
N SER A 12 34.28 31.06 -20.26
CA SER A 12 34.69 32.05 -19.28
C SER A 12 34.19 31.67 -17.88
N LEU A 13 35.00 31.92 -16.84
CA LEU A 13 34.58 31.67 -15.46
C LEU A 13 33.34 32.48 -15.08
N ILE A 14 33.20 33.70 -15.63
CA ILE A 14 32.01 34.54 -15.39
C ILE A 14 30.76 33.96 -16.05
N GLU A 15 30.89 33.34 -17.23
CA GLU A 15 29.77 32.69 -17.92
C GLU A 15 29.24 31.53 -17.08
N LEU A 16 30.14 30.74 -16.48
CA LEU A 16 29.75 29.64 -15.59
C LEU A 16 29.08 30.16 -14.30
N LEU A 17 29.61 31.25 -13.74
CA LEU A 17 29.07 31.86 -12.51
C LEU A 17 27.63 32.35 -12.69
N ILE A 18 27.32 33.00 -13.82
CA ILE A 18 25.97 33.48 -14.11
C ILE A 18 25.00 32.29 -14.26
N VAL A 19 25.43 31.20 -14.90
CA VAL A 19 24.60 30.00 -15.07
C VAL A 19 24.23 29.36 -13.73
N ILE A 20 25.21 29.16 -12.83
CA ILE A 20 24.91 28.58 -11.51
C ILE A 20 24.06 29.53 -10.65
N ALA A 21 24.22 30.85 -10.81
CA ALA A 21 23.39 31.84 -10.12
C ALA A 21 21.93 31.75 -10.56
N ILE A 22 21.67 31.69 -11.88
CA ILE A 22 20.32 31.53 -12.42
C ILE A 22 19.73 30.17 -12.01
N MET A 23 20.49 29.08 -12.12
CA MET A 23 20.05 27.75 -11.70
C MET A 23 19.73 27.71 -10.19
N GLY A 24 20.47 28.45 -9.37
CA GLY A 24 20.19 28.58 -7.92
C GLY A 24 18.85 29.24 -7.65
N VAL A 25 18.53 30.35 -8.33
CA VAL A 25 17.22 31.04 -8.18
C VAL A 25 16.08 30.14 -8.65
N LEU A 26 16.24 29.46 -9.80
CA LEU A 26 15.23 28.54 -10.33
C LEU A 26 15.00 27.34 -9.39
N ALA A 27 16.05 26.78 -8.80
CA ALA A 27 15.96 25.65 -7.89
C ALA A 27 15.12 25.96 -6.63
N VAL A 28 15.26 27.16 -6.06
CA VAL A 28 14.49 27.57 -4.86
C VAL A 28 12.98 27.66 -5.16
N ILE A 29 12.60 28.24 -6.30
CA ILE A 29 11.19 28.34 -6.71
C ILE A 29 10.63 26.94 -7.03
N ALA A 30 11.41 26.11 -7.71
CA ALA A 30 11.01 24.74 -8.04
C ALA A 30 10.76 23.91 -6.78
N PHE A 31 11.65 23.99 -5.78
CA PHE A 31 11.56 23.17 -4.56
C PHE A 31 10.24 23.37 -3.79
N SER A 32 9.82 24.63 -3.62
CA SER A 32 8.58 24.96 -2.90
C SER A 32 7.33 24.46 -3.64
N MET A 33 7.32 24.52 -4.97
CA MET A 33 6.23 24.00 -5.79
C MET A 33 6.14 22.47 -5.77
N PHE A 34 7.28 21.77 -5.90
CA PHE A 34 7.31 20.31 -5.97
C PHE A 34 6.93 19.63 -4.64
N SER A 35 7.26 20.25 -3.49
CA SER A 35 6.94 19.68 -2.17
C SER A 35 5.45 19.43 -1.97
N GLY A 36 4.60 20.41 -2.32
CA GLY A 36 3.15 20.27 -2.19
C GLY A 36 2.56 19.22 -3.13
N VAL A 37 3.04 19.17 -4.38
CA VAL A 37 2.58 18.20 -5.39
C VAL A 37 2.95 16.76 -5.00
N VAL A 38 4.17 16.54 -4.51
CA VAL A 38 4.64 15.22 -4.08
C VAL A 38 3.81 14.73 -2.87
N SER A 39 3.58 15.62 -1.90
CA SER A 39 2.75 15.30 -0.73
C SER A 39 1.34 14.87 -1.14
N ASN A 40 0.64 15.67 -1.96
CA ASN A 40 -0.70 15.33 -2.43
C ASN A 40 -0.75 14.04 -3.26
N SER A 41 0.28 13.80 -4.09
CA SER A 41 0.40 12.56 -4.87
C SER A 41 0.50 11.33 -3.97
N ARG A 42 1.26 11.41 -2.87
CA ARG A 42 1.36 10.34 -1.87
C ARG A 42 0.00 10.08 -1.21
N LYS A 43 -0.74 11.13 -0.79
CA LYS A 43 -2.10 10.97 -0.22
C LYS A 43 -3.04 10.25 -1.17
N LYS A 44 -3.01 10.61 -2.45
CA LYS A 44 -3.85 9.99 -3.48
C LYS A 44 -3.46 8.53 -3.71
N ALA A 45 -2.16 8.23 -3.71
CA ALA A 45 -1.65 6.86 -3.79
C ALA A 45 -2.14 6.02 -2.60
N ASP A 46 -2.08 6.55 -1.38
CA ASP A 46 -2.52 5.85 -0.17
C ASP A 46 -4.03 5.58 -0.18
N ARG A 47 -4.85 6.55 -0.61
CA ARG A 47 -6.29 6.31 -0.79
C ARG A 47 -6.60 5.26 -1.85
N THR A 48 -5.84 5.26 -2.94
CA THR A 48 -6.01 4.26 -4.01
C THR A 48 -5.61 2.87 -3.51
N GLN A 49 -4.53 2.79 -2.73
CA GLN A 49 -4.06 1.57 -2.11
C GLN A 49 -5.08 1.02 -1.11
N GLY A 50 -5.58 1.85 -0.20
CA GLY A 50 -6.66 1.47 0.72
C GLY A 50 -7.90 0.99 -0.04
N GLY A 51 -8.27 1.67 -1.13
CA GLY A 51 -9.35 1.24 -2.02
C GLY A 51 -9.12 -0.12 -2.68
N ASN A 52 -7.88 -0.52 -2.96
CA ASN A 52 -7.58 -1.86 -3.48
C ASN A 52 -7.76 -2.93 -2.40
N ILE A 53 -7.30 -2.68 -1.17
CA ILE A 53 -7.52 -3.56 -0.02
C ILE A 53 -9.03 -3.68 0.26
N GLN A 54 -9.76 -2.57 0.21
CA GLN A 54 -11.21 -2.53 0.39
C GLN A 54 -11.92 -3.42 -0.64
N LYS A 55 -11.56 -3.29 -1.92
CA LYS A 55 -12.16 -4.12 -2.98
C LYS A 55 -11.92 -5.61 -2.75
N ALA A 56 -10.69 -5.99 -2.38
CA ALA A 56 -10.36 -7.38 -2.07
C ALA A 56 -11.15 -7.90 -0.86
N LEU A 57 -11.25 -7.11 0.22
CA LEU A 57 -12.01 -7.49 1.40
C LEU A 57 -13.51 -7.60 1.13
N VAL A 58 -14.08 -6.67 0.36
CA VAL A 58 -15.49 -6.74 -0.05
C VAL A 58 -15.75 -7.93 -0.96
N ALA A 59 -14.84 -8.23 -1.90
CA ALA A 59 -14.93 -9.42 -2.72
C ALA A 59 -14.91 -10.70 -1.85
N TYR A 60 -14.01 -10.78 -0.87
CA TYR A 60 -13.99 -11.87 0.11
C TYR A 60 -15.34 -12.01 0.83
N ILE A 61 -15.85 -10.93 1.41
CA ILE A 61 -17.13 -10.93 2.16
C ILE A 61 -18.28 -11.40 1.27
N VAL A 62 -18.36 -10.90 0.03
CA VAL A 62 -19.46 -11.19 -0.90
C VAL A 62 -19.38 -12.62 -1.44
N ASP A 63 -18.20 -13.09 -1.82
CA ASP A 63 -18.03 -14.40 -2.44
C ASP A 63 -18.16 -15.54 -1.41
N THR A 64 -17.62 -15.33 -0.21
CA THR A 64 -17.64 -16.36 0.85
C THR A 64 -18.87 -16.32 1.74
N GLY A 65 -19.58 -15.18 1.78
CA GLY A 65 -20.65 -14.94 2.75
C GLY A 65 -20.15 -14.66 4.17
N ASP A 66 -18.83 -14.63 4.42
CA ASP A 66 -18.26 -14.37 5.74
C ASP A 66 -18.29 -12.87 6.10
N ALA A 67 -19.50 -12.37 6.36
CA ALA A 67 -19.75 -10.96 6.63
C ALA A 67 -19.11 -10.44 7.92
N TYR A 68 -18.75 -11.34 8.85
CA TYR A 68 -18.16 -11.03 10.16
C TYR A 68 -16.67 -11.39 10.26
N LEU A 69 -16.05 -11.85 9.17
CA LEU A 69 -14.65 -12.30 9.12
C LEU A 69 -14.34 -13.43 10.13
N GLU A 70 -15.31 -14.28 10.43
CA GLU A 70 -15.19 -15.42 11.35
C GLU A 70 -14.34 -16.57 10.78
N SER A 71 -14.08 -16.56 9.46
CA SER A 71 -13.33 -17.57 8.72
C SER A 71 -12.12 -17.00 7.98
N LEU A 72 -11.87 -15.69 8.06
CA LEU A 72 -10.70 -15.08 7.44
C LEU A 72 -9.46 -15.39 8.27
N VAL A 73 -8.54 -16.20 7.73
CA VAL A 73 -7.36 -16.69 8.45
C VAL A 73 -6.10 -15.95 8.01
N CYS A 74 -5.37 -15.40 8.98
CA CYS A 74 -3.99 -14.94 8.81
C CYS A 74 -3.02 -16.11 9.05
N PRO A 75 -2.11 -16.42 8.12
CA PRO A 75 -1.23 -17.58 8.21
C PRO A 75 -0.24 -17.46 9.37
N THR A 76 0.07 -18.59 10.03
CA THR A 76 1.13 -18.63 11.07
C THR A 76 2.53 -18.44 10.46
N THR A 77 2.73 -18.94 9.24
CA THR A 77 4.00 -18.86 8.51
C THR A 77 3.80 -18.10 7.22
N ILE A 78 4.58 -17.03 7.01
CA ILE A 78 4.51 -16.19 5.81
C ILE A 78 5.60 -16.63 4.83
N ASP A 79 5.25 -17.58 3.96
CA ASP A 79 6.08 -18.02 2.84
C ASP A 79 5.30 -18.01 1.50
N LYS A 80 5.89 -18.53 0.42
CA LYS A 80 5.25 -18.54 -0.91
C LYS A 80 4.01 -19.44 -1.01
N LYS A 81 3.81 -20.32 -0.04
CA LYS A 81 2.71 -21.30 0.02
C LYS A 81 1.83 -21.06 1.25
N ALA A 82 1.92 -19.89 1.87
CA ALA A 82 1.14 -19.58 3.06
C ALA A 82 -0.34 -19.88 2.81
N ASN A 83 -0.90 -20.76 3.64
CA ASN A 83 -2.25 -21.29 3.55
C ASN A 83 -2.65 -21.97 2.23
N GLN A 84 -1.72 -22.24 1.32
CA GLN A 84 -2.02 -22.90 0.04
C GLN A 84 -2.39 -24.38 0.22
N ASP A 85 -1.59 -25.10 1.00
CA ASP A 85 -1.78 -26.55 1.22
C ASP A 85 -2.75 -26.81 2.39
N ASP A 86 -2.92 -25.84 3.30
CA ASP A 86 -3.86 -25.87 4.44
C ASP A 86 -4.40 -24.45 4.71
N PRO A 87 -5.55 -24.07 4.14
CA PRO A 87 -6.15 -22.74 4.31
C PRO A 87 -6.50 -22.37 5.75
N ASP A 88 -6.62 -23.35 6.65
CA ASP A 88 -6.98 -23.14 8.05
C ASP A 88 -5.74 -22.92 8.96
N ASN A 89 -4.52 -22.98 8.41
CA ASN A 89 -3.27 -22.91 9.17
C ASN A 89 -2.93 -21.48 9.65
N GLY A 90 -3.63 -21.02 10.68
CA GLY A 90 -3.41 -19.68 11.19
C GLY A 90 -4.36 -19.25 12.30
N ALA A 91 -4.42 -17.94 12.49
CA ALA A 91 -5.37 -17.31 13.39
C ALA A 91 -6.48 -16.64 12.59
N VAL A 92 -7.73 -16.89 12.99
CA VAL A 92 -8.88 -16.12 12.49
C VAL A 92 -8.73 -14.67 12.92
N ILE A 93 -8.93 -13.77 11.97
CA ILE A 93 -8.88 -12.32 12.16
C ILE A 93 -9.92 -11.87 13.21
N LYS A 94 -9.49 -10.99 14.12
CA LYS A 94 -10.32 -10.43 15.20
C LYS A 94 -9.95 -8.99 15.48
N ALA A 95 -10.96 -8.13 15.66
CA ALA A 95 -10.82 -6.67 15.78
C ALA A 95 -9.78 -6.20 16.82
N ALA A 96 -9.68 -6.87 17.97
CA ALA A 96 -8.76 -6.47 19.04
C ALA A 96 -7.39 -7.16 18.99
N ALA A 97 -7.23 -8.22 18.20
CA ALA A 97 -6.02 -9.05 18.18
C ALA A 97 -5.17 -8.85 16.91
N HIS A 98 -5.77 -8.32 15.85
CA HIS A 98 -5.16 -8.21 14.54
C HIS A 98 -5.24 -6.78 14.01
N THR A 99 -4.30 -6.45 13.13
CA THR A 99 -4.21 -5.15 12.49
C THR A 99 -4.58 -5.21 11.01
N TRP A 100 -4.54 -4.07 10.33
CA TRP A 100 -4.76 -4.00 8.89
C TRP A 100 -3.69 -4.80 8.11
N GLU A 101 -2.48 -4.93 8.65
CA GLU A 101 -1.42 -5.74 8.04
C GLU A 101 -1.84 -7.21 7.94
N ASP A 102 -2.41 -7.77 9.01
CA ASP A 102 -2.85 -9.16 9.06
C ASP A 102 -3.98 -9.41 8.07
N VAL A 103 -4.94 -8.50 7.97
CA VAL A 103 -6.02 -8.57 6.97
C VAL A 103 -5.45 -8.56 5.55
N CYS A 104 -4.47 -7.69 5.30
CA CYS A 104 -3.82 -7.60 4.00
C CYS A 104 -3.09 -8.91 3.62
N ILE A 105 -2.42 -9.55 4.59
CA ILE A 105 -1.72 -10.81 4.39
C ILE A 105 -2.74 -11.96 4.19
N ALA A 106 -3.79 -12.02 5.02
CA ALA A 106 -4.85 -13.02 4.91
C ALA A 106 -5.51 -13.00 3.51
N LEU A 107 -5.83 -11.80 2.99
CA LEU A 107 -6.42 -11.66 1.65
C LEU A 107 -5.47 -12.09 0.52
N GLN A 108 -4.16 -12.20 0.77
CA GLN A 108 -3.17 -12.71 -0.17
C GLN A 108 -2.98 -14.24 -0.10
N CYS A 109 -3.76 -14.91 0.74
CA CYS A 109 -3.68 -16.35 0.97
C CYS A 109 -4.98 -17.05 0.55
N TYR A 110 -4.91 -18.36 0.33
CA TYR A 110 -6.12 -19.17 0.16
C TYR A 110 -6.92 -19.16 1.45
N GLN A 111 -8.24 -19.09 1.31
CA GLN A 111 -9.17 -19.03 2.42
C GLN A 111 -10.14 -20.19 2.34
N LYS A 112 -10.66 -20.63 3.49
CA LYS A 112 -11.66 -21.70 3.54
C LYS A 112 -12.83 -21.27 4.40
N VAL A 113 -14.03 -21.42 3.88
CA VAL A 113 -15.28 -21.12 4.59
C VAL A 113 -16.18 -22.34 4.45
N GLY A 114 -16.43 -23.01 5.58
CA GLY A 114 -17.08 -24.33 5.56
C GLY A 114 -16.19 -25.37 4.86
N GLU A 115 -16.71 -25.96 3.78
CA GLU A 115 -15.99 -26.96 2.97
C GLU A 115 -15.38 -26.37 1.68
N GLU A 116 -15.69 -25.11 1.36
CA GLU A 116 -15.24 -24.45 0.13
C GLU A 116 -13.92 -23.72 0.32
N ILE A 117 -13.03 -23.85 -0.66
CA ILE A 117 -11.72 -23.18 -0.71
C ILE A 117 -11.77 -22.07 -1.76
N TYR A 118 -11.31 -20.90 -1.37
CA TYR A 118 -11.28 -19.69 -2.17
C TYR A 118 -9.83 -19.29 -2.45
N GLU A 119 -9.58 -18.85 -3.69
CA GLU A 119 -8.30 -18.30 -4.11
C GLU A 119 -8.02 -16.94 -3.43
N PRO A 120 -6.74 -16.50 -3.37
CA PRO A 120 -6.40 -15.18 -2.86
C PRO A 120 -7.18 -14.04 -3.53
N PHE A 121 -7.75 -13.15 -2.72
CA PHE A 121 -8.53 -11.99 -3.16
C PHE A 121 -7.66 -10.76 -3.45
N LEU A 122 -6.40 -10.77 -2.98
CA LEU A 122 -5.42 -9.72 -3.17
C LEU A 122 -4.10 -10.33 -3.64
N ASN A 123 -3.47 -9.70 -4.63
CA ASN A 123 -2.15 -10.14 -5.10
C ASN A 123 -1.02 -9.41 -4.36
N PRO A 124 0.05 -10.11 -3.96
CA PRO A 124 1.29 -9.47 -3.54
C PRO A 124 1.81 -8.55 -4.64
N LYS A 125 2.35 -7.39 -4.26
CA LYS A 125 2.92 -6.45 -5.24
C LYS A 125 4.29 -6.86 -5.73
N ASN A 126 5.08 -7.49 -4.86
CA ASN A 126 6.45 -7.90 -5.14
C ASN A 126 6.64 -9.38 -4.83
N GLY A 127 6.86 -10.18 -5.89
CA GLY A 127 7.08 -11.62 -5.76
C GLY A 127 5.79 -12.40 -5.48
N ALA A 128 5.96 -13.60 -4.90
CA ALA A 128 4.85 -14.54 -4.66
C ALA A 128 4.58 -14.78 -3.16
N THR A 129 5.32 -14.12 -2.27
CA THR A 129 5.13 -14.25 -0.83
C THR A 129 4.14 -13.17 -0.36
N PRO A 130 3.08 -13.52 0.39
CA PRO A 130 2.17 -12.56 0.99
C PRO A 130 2.91 -11.51 1.83
N SER A 131 2.53 -10.25 1.69
CA SER A 131 3.20 -9.14 2.39
C SER A 131 2.30 -7.93 2.53
N SER A 132 2.30 -7.31 3.72
CA SER A 132 1.68 -6.02 3.97
C SER A 132 2.63 -4.84 3.72
N ALA A 133 3.94 -5.09 3.58
CA ALA A 133 4.96 -4.04 3.48
C ALA A 133 4.77 -3.13 2.27
N ASP A 134 4.38 -3.71 1.13
CA ASP A 134 4.13 -2.98 -0.12
C ASP A 134 2.77 -2.25 -0.15
N PHE A 135 1.96 -2.48 0.89
CA PHE A 135 0.66 -1.85 1.08
C PHE A 135 0.71 -0.66 2.03
N LYS A 136 1.85 -0.46 2.73
CA LYS A 136 2.04 0.64 3.67
C LYS A 136 1.83 2.00 3.01
N VAL A 137 1.20 2.88 3.80
CA VAL A 137 1.01 4.29 3.47
C VAL A 137 2.36 4.96 3.22
N GLN A 138 2.43 5.79 2.19
CA GLN A 138 3.62 6.46 1.71
C GLN A 138 3.70 7.92 2.18
N TRP A 139 2.58 8.48 2.65
CA TRP A 139 2.53 9.83 3.19
C TRP A 139 3.09 9.88 4.62
N THR A 140 3.93 10.88 4.87
CA THR A 140 4.60 11.09 6.16
C THR A 140 3.60 11.33 7.30
N GLY A 141 3.79 10.62 8.42
CA GLY A 141 2.99 10.80 9.64
C GLY A 141 1.68 10.00 9.70
N HIS A 142 1.56 8.93 8.90
CA HIS A 142 0.40 8.02 8.92
C HIS A 142 0.83 6.62 9.35
N GLU A 143 0.04 6.00 10.23
CA GLU A 143 0.36 4.68 10.82
C GLU A 143 -0.15 3.50 9.98
N GLY A 144 -1.19 3.69 9.16
CA GLY A 144 -1.77 2.61 8.38
C GLY A 144 -3.20 2.88 7.94
N TYR A 145 -4.01 1.82 7.91
CA TYR A 145 -5.43 1.90 7.55
C TYR A 145 -6.34 1.50 8.71
N THR A 146 -7.45 2.23 8.84
CA THR A 146 -8.59 1.74 9.61
C THR A 146 -9.49 0.94 8.66
N ILE A 147 -9.82 -0.28 9.08
CA ILE A 147 -10.74 -1.18 8.38
C ILE A 147 -12.00 -1.28 9.23
N GLU A 148 -13.15 -0.92 8.66
CA GLU A 148 -14.45 -1.05 9.30
C GLU A 148 -15.37 -1.92 8.45
N VAL A 149 -15.88 -2.99 9.04
CA VAL A 149 -16.74 -3.98 8.38
C VAL A 149 -18.21 -3.69 8.69
N PHE A 150 -19.06 -3.80 7.68
CA PHE A 150 -20.50 -3.60 7.75
C PHE A 150 -21.22 -4.86 7.25
N PRO A 151 -21.44 -5.86 8.13
CA PRO A 151 -21.99 -7.16 7.74
C PRO A 151 -23.38 -7.06 7.07
N GLU A 152 -24.27 -6.23 7.62
CA GLU A 152 -25.62 -5.97 7.09
C GLU A 152 -25.63 -5.42 5.66
N ARG A 153 -24.49 -4.88 5.20
CA ARG A 153 -24.33 -4.31 3.85
C ARG A 153 -23.39 -5.13 2.98
N MET A 154 -22.88 -6.27 3.47
CA MET A 154 -21.85 -7.07 2.82
C MET A 154 -20.69 -6.20 2.31
N ASN A 155 -20.23 -5.27 3.15
CA ASN A 155 -19.30 -4.22 2.73
C ASN A 155 -18.27 -3.91 3.83
N ALA A 156 -17.19 -3.25 3.44
CA ALA A 156 -16.19 -2.72 4.34
C ALA A 156 -15.62 -1.40 3.81
N THR A 157 -15.04 -0.59 4.69
CA THR A 157 -14.30 0.61 4.31
C THR A 157 -12.87 0.53 4.79
N VAL A 158 -11.92 0.96 3.94
CA VAL A 158 -10.50 1.01 4.27
C VAL A 158 -9.97 2.41 4.03
N VAL A 159 -9.62 3.11 5.11
CA VAL A 159 -9.25 4.54 5.07
C VAL A 159 -7.87 4.73 5.70
N PRO A 160 -6.93 5.43 5.03
CA PRO A 160 -5.64 5.74 5.64
C PRO A 160 -5.83 6.74 6.78
N VAL A 161 -5.14 6.54 7.90
CA VAL A 161 -5.25 7.37 9.11
C VAL A 161 -3.90 7.86 9.63
N GLU A 162 -3.89 9.05 10.23
CA GLU A 162 -2.70 9.68 10.82
C GLU A 162 -2.21 8.89 12.05
N SER A 163 -3.14 8.46 12.90
CA SER A 163 -2.85 7.59 14.04
C SER A 163 -4.10 6.79 14.44
N GLY A 164 -3.89 5.69 15.17
CA GLY A 164 -5.00 4.87 15.69
C GLY A 164 -5.63 3.99 14.62
N ALA A 165 -4.82 3.51 13.68
CA ALA A 165 -5.21 2.46 12.75
C ALA A 165 -5.76 1.27 13.54
N LYS A 166 -6.96 0.82 13.17
CA LYS A 166 -7.67 -0.24 13.90
C LYS A 166 -8.55 -1.05 12.97
N LEU A 167 -8.81 -2.27 13.37
CA LEU A 167 -9.80 -3.14 12.76
C LEU A 167 -11.08 -3.08 13.58
N ILE A 168 -12.20 -2.82 12.93
CA ILE A 168 -13.52 -2.75 13.55
C ILE A 168 -14.40 -3.79 12.87
N ILE A 169 -14.73 -4.81 13.64
CA ILE A 169 -15.66 -5.88 13.24
C ILE A 169 -16.77 -5.86 14.30
N PRO A 170 -18.03 -5.63 13.91
CA PRO A 170 -19.14 -5.65 14.86
C PRO A 170 -19.42 -7.08 15.33
N ASP A 171 -19.96 -7.22 16.54
CA ASP A 171 -20.40 -8.51 17.05
C ASP A 171 -21.65 -8.99 16.30
N ARG A 172 -21.79 -10.32 16.19
CA ARG A 172 -22.98 -10.94 15.63
C ARG A 172 -24.17 -10.74 16.60
N PRO A 173 -25.34 -10.30 16.10
CA PRO A 173 -26.53 -10.09 16.93
C PRO A 173 -27.08 -11.39 17.53
#